data_AF-A0A3D3CK71-F1
#
_entry.id   AF-A0A3D3CK71-F1
#
_cell.length_a   1.000
_cell.length_b   1.000
_cell.length_c   1.000
_cell.angle_alpha   90.00
_cell.angle_beta   90.00
_cell.angle_gamma   90.00
#
_symmetry.space_group_name_H-M   'P 1'
#
loop_
_entity.id
_entity.type
_entity.pdbx_description
1 polymer ?
#
loop_
_entity_poly.entity_id
_entity_poly.type
_entity_poly.pdbx_seq_one_letter_code
_entity_poly.pdbx_strand_id
1 'polypeptide(L)'
;GSDVVCIYVAIGQKRASVARVVKTLEQYGAMEHTIVVSATASEPAPLQYIAPYTGCAIGEYFRDNGKHALIIYDDLSKQSTAYRQLSLILRRPPGREAFPGDVFYLHSRLLERAAKLSDELGGGSLTALPIIETQAGDVSAYIPTNVISITDGQIYLEPDLFYAGVRPAVNVGLSVSRVGSAAQTKAMKQVAGTLRLDLAQFRELAAFAQFGSDLDKSTMAQIERGRRMVEILKQDQYVPLPVEDQIMVLFAGSHGHLDDVPVEALKKFEAEFIGFMKDKKADVRTELKDKNAIDESLKEKLTAAIAEFKKGFIA
;
A
#
# COMPACT_ATOMS: atom_id res chain seq x y z
N GLY A 1 17.24 4.19 2.95
CA GLY A 1 16.11 3.97 3.86
C GLY A 1 15.82 5.26 4.60
N SER A 2 14.56 5.63 4.74
CA SER A 2 14.09 6.93 5.25
C SER A 2 14.18 7.08 6.77
N ASP A 3 15.30 6.68 7.39
CA ASP A 3 15.48 6.67 8.86
C ASP A 3 14.37 5.91 9.64
N VAL A 4 13.76 4.92 9.00
CA VAL A 4 12.74 4.04 9.60
C VAL A 4 13.35 2.66 9.85
N VAL A 5 13.20 2.16 11.07
CA VAL A 5 13.57 0.78 11.41
C VAL A 5 12.45 -0.17 10.99
N CYS A 6 12.77 -1.17 10.18
CA CYS A 6 11.80 -2.14 9.69
C CYS A 6 11.83 -3.42 10.54
N ILE A 7 10.68 -4.02 10.76
CA ILE A 7 10.52 -5.27 11.49
C ILE A 7 9.61 -6.18 10.67
N TYR A 8 10.13 -7.31 10.20
CA TYR A 8 9.36 -8.32 9.48
C TYR A 8 9.13 -9.54 10.37
N VAL A 9 7.88 -9.74 10.78
CA VAL A 9 7.47 -10.88 11.61
C VAL A 9 6.88 -11.95 10.71
N ALA A 10 7.57 -13.07 10.55
CA ALA A 10 7.09 -14.24 9.80
C ALA A 10 6.43 -15.25 10.75
N ILE A 11 5.13 -15.47 10.60
CA ILE A 11 4.31 -16.37 11.44
C ILE A 11 3.82 -17.54 10.59
N GLY A 12 4.19 -18.76 10.98
CA GLY A 12 3.76 -20.00 10.31
C GLY A 12 4.24 -20.11 8.86
N GLN A 13 5.18 -19.25 8.43
CA GLN A 13 5.72 -19.28 7.07
C GLN A 13 6.67 -20.45 6.87
N LYS A 14 6.82 -20.92 5.63
CA LYS A 14 7.86 -21.91 5.28
C LYS A 14 9.23 -21.28 5.46
N ARG A 15 10.16 -22.01 6.11
CA ARG A 15 11.54 -21.54 6.34
C ARG A 15 12.24 -21.06 5.05
N ALA A 16 12.04 -21.78 3.94
CA ALA A 16 12.58 -21.40 2.64
C ALA A 16 11.98 -20.09 2.08
N SER A 17 10.71 -19.78 2.37
CA SER A 17 10.10 -18.50 1.99
C SER A 17 10.72 -17.34 2.77
N VAL A 18 10.89 -17.50 4.08
CA VAL A 18 11.53 -16.48 4.93
C VAL A 18 12.97 -16.24 4.47
N ALA A 19 13.74 -17.30 4.18
CA ALA A 19 15.10 -17.18 3.68
C ALA A 19 15.18 -16.43 2.34
N ARG A 20 14.21 -16.61 1.44
CA ARG A 20 14.12 -15.83 0.19
C ARG A 20 13.87 -14.36 0.46
N VAL A 21 12.96 -14.03 1.38
CA VAL A 21 12.69 -12.63 1.77
C VAL A 21 13.95 -11.98 2.33
N VAL A 22 14.64 -12.64 3.27
CA VAL A 22 15.90 -12.14 3.85
C VAL A 22 16.95 -11.90 2.75
N LYS A 23 17.14 -12.86 1.85
CA LYS A 23 18.07 -12.72 0.72
C LYS A 23 17.72 -11.52 -0.17
N THR A 24 16.43 -11.30 -0.46
CA THR A 24 15.99 -10.12 -1.22
C THR A 24 16.30 -8.83 -0.45
N LEU A 25 16.03 -8.78 0.86
CA LEU A 25 16.36 -7.61 1.68
C LEU A 25 17.86 -7.33 1.69
N GLU A 26 18.71 -8.36 1.77
CA GLU A 26 20.17 -8.23 1.66
C GLU A 26 20.60 -7.71 0.29
N GLN A 27 20.05 -8.25 -0.80
CA GLN A 27 20.36 -7.84 -2.18
C GLN A 27 20.08 -6.37 -2.44
N TYR A 28 19.04 -5.81 -1.82
CA TYR A 28 18.67 -4.40 -1.95
C TYR A 28 19.20 -3.53 -0.79
N GLY A 29 20.08 -4.05 0.08
CA GLY A 29 20.65 -3.32 1.21
C GLY A 29 19.65 -2.93 2.31
N ALA A 30 18.44 -3.50 2.29
CA ALA A 30 17.40 -3.22 3.27
C ALA A 30 17.63 -3.90 4.63
N MET A 31 18.44 -4.97 4.65
CA MET A 31 18.71 -5.72 5.87
C MET A 31 19.47 -4.90 6.93
N GLU A 32 20.21 -3.86 6.54
CA GLU A 32 20.95 -2.97 7.46
C GLU A 32 20.04 -2.27 8.48
N HIS A 33 18.77 -2.07 8.15
CA HIS A 33 17.78 -1.41 9.00
C HIS A 33 16.53 -2.28 9.20
N THR A 34 16.63 -3.59 8.97
CA THR A 34 15.51 -4.52 9.13
C THR A 34 15.81 -5.59 10.16
N ILE A 35 14.85 -5.85 11.05
CA ILE A 35 14.88 -6.95 12.02
C ILE A 35 13.88 -8.01 11.57
N VAL A 36 14.29 -9.28 11.54
CA VAL A 36 13.40 -10.39 11.17
C VAL A 36 13.10 -11.25 12.40
N VAL A 37 11.82 -11.33 12.76
CA VAL A 37 11.32 -12.24 13.81
C VAL A 37 10.67 -13.41 13.12
N SER A 38 11.21 -14.63 13.30
CA SER A 38 10.74 -15.80 12.56
C SER A 38 10.22 -16.90 13.50
N ALA A 39 8.93 -17.21 13.38
CA ALA A 39 8.31 -18.40 13.94
C ALA A 39 7.69 -19.22 12.79
N THR A 40 8.52 -20.08 12.19
CA THR A 40 8.14 -20.84 10.97
C THR A 40 7.08 -21.92 11.23
N ALA A 41 6.51 -22.49 10.16
CA ALA A 41 5.49 -23.55 10.24
C ALA A 41 5.91 -24.79 11.05
N SER A 42 7.21 -25.07 11.17
CA SER A 42 7.72 -26.20 11.96
C SER A 42 7.81 -25.90 13.46
N GLU A 43 7.68 -24.64 13.86
CA GLU A 43 7.73 -24.23 15.26
C GLU A 43 6.39 -24.51 15.96
N PRO A 44 6.41 -24.84 17.26
CA PRO A 44 5.20 -25.12 18.01
C PRO A 44 4.28 -23.89 18.10
N ALA A 45 2.98 -24.13 18.22
CA ALA A 45 1.95 -23.08 18.26
C ALA A 45 2.21 -21.93 19.26
N PRO A 46 2.79 -22.13 20.46
CA PRO A 46 3.15 -21.02 21.36
C PRO A 46 4.12 -20.01 20.73
N LEU A 47 5.09 -20.46 19.94
CA LEU A 47 6.06 -19.57 19.30
C LEU A 47 5.43 -18.77 18.16
N GLN A 48 4.57 -19.40 17.36
CA GLN A 48 3.81 -18.71 16.32
C GLN A 48 2.84 -17.68 16.91
N TYR A 49 2.20 -18.02 18.03
CA TYR A 49 1.33 -17.11 18.77
C TYR A 49 2.08 -15.89 19.32
N ILE A 50 3.28 -16.07 19.89
CA ILE A 50 4.00 -14.97 20.58
C ILE A 50 4.80 -14.09 19.63
N ALA A 51 5.22 -14.58 18.46
CA ALA A 51 6.11 -13.85 17.54
C ALA A 51 5.64 -12.42 17.19
N PRO A 52 4.35 -12.16 16.91
CA PRO A 52 3.88 -10.78 16.70
C PRO A 52 4.08 -9.87 17.91
N TYR A 53 3.88 -10.38 19.14
CA TYR A 53 4.11 -9.61 20.35
C TYR A 53 5.59 -9.31 20.56
N THR A 54 6.47 -10.26 20.24
CA THR A 54 7.92 -10.07 20.27
C THR A 54 8.35 -8.99 19.27
N GLY A 55 7.89 -9.07 18.02
CA GLY A 55 8.17 -8.03 17.02
C GLY A 55 7.63 -6.66 17.45
N CYS A 56 6.42 -6.61 17.99
CA CYS A 56 5.82 -5.38 18.48
C CYS A 56 6.64 -4.76 19.62
N ALA A 57 7.10 -5.56 20.60
CA ALA A 57 7.95 -5.06 21.69
C ALA A 57 9.29 -4.49 21.18
N ILE A 58 9.89 -5.12 20.16
CA ILE A 58 11.09 -4.57 19.48
C ILE A 58 10.75 -3.23 18.82
N GLY A 59 9.60 -3.11 18.16
CA GLY A 59 9.16 -1.85 17.54
C GLY A 59 8.89 -0.74 18.54
N GLU A 60 8.28 -1.08 19.68
CA GLU A 60 8.03 -0.15 20.78
C GLU A 60 9.32 0.41 21.37
N TYR A 61 10.39 -0.39 21.46
CA TYR A 61 11.70 0.13 21.87
C TYR A 61 12.14 1.30 20.99
N PHE A 62 12.00 1.20 19.66
CA PHE A 62 12.35 2.32 18.77
C PHE A 62 11.37 3.49 18.91
N ARG A 63 10.06 3.22 18.95
CA ARG A 63 9.00 4.23 19.12
C ARG A 63 9.23 5.07 20.38
N ASP A 64 9.50 4.42 21.51
CA ASP A 64 9.61 5.07 22.82
C ASP A 64 10.96 5.77 23.00
N ASN A 65 11.93 5.54 22.11
CA ASN A 65 13.21 6.24 22.03
C ASN A 65 13.24 7.31 20.93
N GLY A 66 12.07 7.85 20.56
CA GLY A 66 11.96 8.96 19.60
C GLY A 66 12.24 8.58 18.14
N LYS A 67 12.34 7.28 17.82
CA LYS A 67 12.56 6.80 16.45
C LYS A 67 11.25 6.36 15.80
N HIS A 68 11.31 6.16 14.49
CA HIS A 68 10.20 5.66 13.69
C HIS A 68 10.46 4.21 13.29
N ALA A 69 9.47 3.34 13.51
CA ALA A 69 9.54 1.93 13.16
C ALA A 69 8.33 1.51 12.32
N LEU A 70 8.57 0.57 11.40
CA LEU A 70 7.57 -0.11 10.59
C LEU A 70 7.58 -1.59 10.95
N ILE A 71 6.43 -2.15 11.30
CA ILE A 71 6.28 -3.58 11.56
C ILE A 71 5.30 -4.23 10.58
N ILE A 72 5.71 -5.37 10.02
CA ILE A 72 4.91 -6.19 9.11
C ILE A 72 4.63 -7.52 9.80
N TYR A 73 3.36 -7.93 9.84
CA TYR A 73 2.96 -9.23 10.40
C TYR A 73 2.51 -10.16 9.27
N ASP A 74 3.30 -11.18 8.96
CA ASP A 74 3.12 -12.11 7.83
C ASP A 74 2.99 -13.57 8.30
N ASP A 75 1.81 -14.06 8.71
CA ASP A 75 0.53 -13.34 8.72
C ASP A 75 -0.29 -13.60 10.00
N LEU A 76 -1.25 -12.70 10.26
CA LEU A 76 -2.09 -12.76 11.46
C LEU A 76 -3.20 -13.83 11.36
N SER A 77 -3.51 -14.32 10.15
CA SER A 77 -4.37 -15.50 9.96
C SER A 77 -3.73 -16.75 10.57
N LYS A 78 -2.42 -16.93 10.37
CA LYS A 78 -1.63 -18.02 10.98
C LYS A 78 -1.44 -17.83 12.48
N GLN A 79 -1.28 -16.59 12.97
CA GLN A 79 -1.30 -16.32 14.41
C GLN A 79 -2.62 -16.74 15.05
N SER A 80 -3.76 -16.40 14.42
CA SER A 80 -5.09 -16.78 14.90
C SER A 80 -5.26 -18.30 14.95
N THR A 81 -4.76 -19.01 13.94
CA THR A 81 -4.79 -20.47 13.88
C THR A 81 -3.96 -21.10 14.99
N ALA A 82 -2.76 -20.57 15.25
CA ALA A 82 -1.93 -20.99 16.37
C ALA A 82 -2.63 -20.73 17.72
N TYR A 83 -3.27 -19.58 17.90
CA TYR A 83 -4.02 -19.27 19.12
C TYR A 83 -5.22 -20.21 19.32
N ARG A 84 -5.94 -20.52 18.23
CA ARG A 84 -7.02 -21.52 18.23
C ARG A 84 -6.52 -22.88 18.71
N GLN A 85 -5.40 -23.35 18.17
CA GLN A 85 -4.81 -24.63 18.58
C GLN A 85 -4.48 -24.64 20.08
N LEU A 86 -3.86 -23.57 20.59
CA LEU A 86 -3.55 -23.44 22.02
C LEU A 86 -4.79 -23.46 22.90
N SER A 87 -5.80 -22.65 22.56
CA SER A 87 -7.03 -22.57 23.34
C SER A 87 -7.78 -23.90 23.39
N LEU A 88 -7.83 -24.64 22.27
CA LEU A 88 -8.48 -25.94 22.21
C LEU A 88 -7.74 -27.00 23.06
N ILE A 89 -6.40 -27.04 23.01
CA ILE A 89 -5.60 -27.94 23.85
C ILE A 89 -5.80 -27.63 25.33
N LEU A 90 -5.93 -26.34 25.68
CA LEU A 90 -6.25 -25.88 27.03
C LEU A 90 -7.73 -26.05 27.42
N ARG A 91 -8.54 -26.69 26.57
CA ARG A 91 -9.97 -26.96 26.78
C ARG A 91 -10.80 -25.69 27.04
N ARG A 92 -10.40 -24.55 26.48
CA ARG A 92 -11.23 -23.35 26.47
C ARG A 92 -12.40 -23.55 25.50
N PRO A 93 -13.64 -23.15 25.87
CA PRO A 93 -14.79 -23.25 24.97
C PRO A 93 -14.55 -22.51 23.64
N PRO A 94 -14.76 -23.17 22.48
CA PRO A 94 -14.66 -22.51 21.19
C PRO A 94 -15.92 -21.70 20.84
N GLY A 95 -15.74 -20.68 19.99
CA GLY A 95 -16.80 -19.89 19.37
C GLY A 95 -16.90 -20.14 17.87
N ARG A 96 -17.17 -19.07 17.11
CA ARG A 96 -17.30 -19.11 15.63
C ARG A 96 -16.01 -19.65 14.98
N GLU A 97 -16.17 -20.56 14.00
CA GLU A 97 -15.06 -21.21 13.28
C GLU A 97 -14.01 -21.88 14.21
N ALA A 98 -14.48 -22.33 15.38
CA ALA A 98 -13.69 -22.92 16.46
C ALA A 98 -12.62 -22.01 17.09
N PHE A 99 -12.58 -20.72 16.77
CA PHE A 99 -11.69 -19.77 17.45
C PHE A 99 -12.16 -19.49 18.88
N PRO A 100 -11.25 -19.16 19.82
CA PRO A 100 -11.64 -18.74 21.16
C PRO A 100 -12.39 -17.41 21.12
N GLY A 101 -13.29 -17.19 22.09
CA GLY A 101 -14.15 -15.98 22.13
C GLY A 101 -13.39 -14.66 22.24
N ASP A 102 -12.13 -14.68 22.67
CA ASP A 102 -11.24 -13.52 22.80
C ASP A 102 -10.26 -13.37 21.62
N VAL A 103 -10.50 -14.05 20.48
CA VAL A 103 -9.64 -13.89 19.28
C VAL A 103 -9.63 -12.46 18.72
N PHE A 104 -10.69 -11.67 18.95
CA PHE A 104 -10.67 -10.25 18.65
C PHE A 104 -9.63 -9.51 19.52
N TYR A 105 -9.64 -9.79 20.83
CA TYR A 105 -8.73 -9.17 21.79
C TYR A 105 -7.27 -9.53 21.53
N LEU A 106 -7.01 -10.71 20.95
CA LEU A 106 -5.68 -11.11 20.47
C LEU A 106 -5.06 -10.05 19.57
N HIS A 107 -5.80 -9.60 18.54
CA HIS A 107 -5.27 -8.66 17.56
C HIS A 107 -5.48 -7.21 17.98
N SER A 108 -6.55 -6.87 18.69
CA SER A 108 -6.76 -5.47 19.11
C SER A 108 -5.65 -5.00 20.04
N ARG A 109 -5.33 -5.75 21.09
CA ARG A 109 -4.23 -5.39 22.00
C ARG A 109 -2.85 -5.40 21.33
N LEU A 110 -2.70 -6.10 20.21
CA LEU A 110 -1.46 -6.12 19.43
C LEU A 110 -1.37 -4.87 18.55
N LEU A 111 -2.42 -4.56 17.78
CA LEU A 111 -2.41 -3.51 16.78
C LEU A 111 -2.61 -2.11 17.38
N GLU A 112 -3.34 -1.98 18.49
CA GLU A 112 -3.48 -0.72 19.24
C GLU A 112 -2.14 -0.24 19.84
N ARG A 113 -1.10 -1.08 19.86
CA ARG A 113 0.26 -0.68 20.24
C ARG A 113 1.00 0.04 19.11
N ALA A 114 0.51 -0.03 17.87
CA ALA A 114 1.05 0.76 16.77
C ALA A 114 0.48 2.18 16.82
N ALA A 115 1.30 3.14 17.26
CA ALA A 115 0.85 4.52 17.48
C ALA A 115 1.97 5.53 17.17
N LYS A 116 1.58 6.79 16.93
CA LYS A 116 2.47 7.96 16.94
C LYS A 116 2.38 8.61 18.32
N LEU A 117 3.50 8.72 19.01
CA LEU A 117 3.55 9.36 20.33
C LEU A 117 3.51 10.88 20.19
N SER A 118 3.07 11.54 21.26
CA SER A 118 3.13 12.99 21.41
C SER A 118 4.58 13.48 21.49
N ASP A 119 4.78 14.79 21.31
CA ASP A 119 6.11 15.40 21.41
C ASP A 119 6.67 15.29 22.84
N GLU A 120 5.82 15.29 23.87
CA GLU A 120 6.19 15.06 25.28
C GLU A 120 6.78 13.67 25.52
N LEU A 121 6.37 12.68 24.73
CA LEU A 121 6.86 11.30 24.76
C LEU A 121 7.95 11.04 23.72
N GLY A 122 8.58 12.10 23.20
CA GLY A 122 9.69 12.02 22.24
C GLY A 122 9.27 11.88 20.78
N GLY A 123 7.98 11.85 20.48
CA GLY A 123 7.47 11.95 19.11
C GLY A 123 7.71 10.73 18.20
N GLY A 124 8.23 9.61 18.70
CA GLY A 124 8.45 8.41 17.88
C GLY A 124 7.14 7.74 17.42
N SER A 125 7.24 6.80 16.48
CA SER A 125 6.07 6.09 15.95
C SER A 125 6.33 4.62 15.65
N LEU A 126 5.30 3.79 15.81
CA LEU A 126 5.26 2.43 15.30
C LEU A 126 4.10 2.30 14.31
N THR A 127 4.41 2.07 13.04
CA THR A 127 3.42 1.82 11.98
C THR A 127 3.29 0.32 11.75
N ALA A 128 2.07 -0.22 11.78
CA ALA A 128 1.81 -1.64 11.56
C ALA A 128 1.15 -1.91 10.20
N LEU A 129 1.69 -2.88 9.46
CA LEU A 129 1.11 -3.46 8.25
C LEU A 129 0.80 -4.95 8.48
N PRO A 130 -0.37 -5.26 9.08
CA PRO A 130 -0.80 -6.64 9.23
C PRO A 130 -1.23 -7.25 7.89
N ILE A 131 -0.77 -8.47 7.63
CA ILE A 131 -1.23 -9.27 6.50
C ILE A 131 -2.28 -10.26 6.99
N ILE A 132 -3.36 -10.38 6.22
CA ILE A 132 -4.44 -11.34 6.43
C ILE A 132 -4.67 -12.08 5.11
N GLU A 133 -4.57 -13.40 5.17
CA GLU A 133 -4.95 -14.28 4.08
C GLU A 133 -6.47 -14.50 4.12
N THR A 134 -7.18 -14.14 3.05
CA THR A 134 -8.59 -14.47 2.85
C THR A 134 -8.72 -15.79 2.09
N GLN A 135 -9.78 -16.55 2.37
CA GLN A 135 -10.07 -17.79 1.65
C GLN A 135 -11.03 -17.48 0.50
N ALA A 136 -10.65 -17.82 -0.73
CA ALA A 136 -11.44 -17.57 -1.94
C ALA A 136 -11.94 -16.12 -2.09
N GLY A 137 -11.20 -15.14 -1.57
CA GLY A 137 -11.59 -13.72 -1.62
C GLY A 137 -12.70 -13.32 -0.64
N ASP A 138 -13.07 -14.18 0.31
CA ASP A 138 -14.10 -13.86 1.30
C ASP A 138 -13.55 -12.93 2.40
N VAL A 139 -13.85 -11.64 2.27
CA VAL A 139 -13.54 -10.61 3.28
C VAL A 139 -14.53 -10.60 4.46
N SER A 140 -15.66 -11.30 4.34
CA SER A 140 -16.70 -11.39 5.37
C SER A 140 -16.45 -12.53 6.37
N ALA A 141 -15.40 -13.33 6.14
CA ALA A 141 -14.93 -14.34 7.06
C ALA A 141 -14.57 -13.73 8.43
N TYR A 142 -14.57 -14.58 9.47
CA TYR A 142 -14.53 -14.11 10.86
C TYR A 142 -13.25 -13.31 11.20
N ILE A 143 -12.07 -13.83 10.85
CA ILE A 143 -10.79 -13.17 11.16
C ILE A 143 -10.57 -11.90 10.32
N PRO A 144 -10.76 -11.90 8.99
CA PRO A 144 -10.68 -10.67 8.19
C PRO A 144 -11.58 -9.55 8.71
N THR A 145 -12.85 -9.84 9.00
CA THR A 145 -13.80 -8.85 9.53
C THR A 145 -13.32 -8.22 10.83
N ASN A 146 -12.81 -9.04 11.76
CA ASN A 146 -12.25 -8.55 13.03
C ASN A 146 -11.07 -7.59 12.78
N VAL A 147 -10.10 -7.98 11.96
CA VAL A 147 -8.90 -7.16 11.74
C VAL A 147 -9.22 -5.87 10.98
N ILE A 148 -10.11 -5.93 9.98
CA ILE A 148 -10.62 -4.73 9.29
C ILE A 148 -11.22 -3.73 10.29
N SER A 149 -11.96 -4.21 11.29
CA SER A 149 -12.55 -3.33 12.30
C SER A 149 -11.53 -2.68 13.24
N ILE A 150 -10.34 -3.28 13.39
CA ILE A 150 -9.26 -2.77 14.25
C ILE A 150 -8.36 -1.78 13.47
N THR A 151 -7.94 -2.13 12.26
CA THR A 151 -6.96 -1.34 11.50
C THR A 151 -7.53 -0.04 10.94
N ASP A 152 -6.70 1.00 10.83
CA ASP A 152 -7.07 2.31 10.26
C ASP A 152 -7.30 2.32 8.74
N GLY A 153 -7.47 1.17 8.12
CA GLY A 153 -7.67 1.01 6.69
C GLY A 153 -7.27 -0.38 6.22
N GLN A 154 -7.48 -0.63 4.94
CA GLN A 154 -7.09 -1.87 4.31
C GLN A 154 -6.67 -1.65 2.87
N ILE A 155 -5.71 -2.45 2.43
CA ILE A 155 -5.35 -2.64 1.03
C ILE A 155 -5.83 -4.04 0.66
N TYR A 156 -6.89 -4.11 -0.15
CA TYR A 156 -7.43 -5.38 -0.60
C TYR A 156 -6.81 -5.76 -1.95
N LEU A 157 -6.15 -6.92 -1.99
CA LEU A 157 -5.53 -7.46 -3.20
C LEU A 157 -6.42 -8.54 -3.80
N GLU A 158 -6.79 -8.37 -5.07
CA GLU A 158 -7.76 -9.23 -5.75
C GLU A 158 -7.08 -10.08 -6.84
N PRO A 159 -7.25 -11.42 -6.85
CA PRO A 159 -6.64 -12.29 -7.84
C PRO A 159 -7.00 -11.92 -9.29
N ASP A 160 -8.24 -11.56 -9.55
CA ASP A 160 -8.71 -11.27 -10.92
C ASP A 160 -8.00 -10.04 -11.51
N LEU A 161 -7.75 -9.01 -10.70
CA LEU A 161 -6.94 -7.85 -11.09
C LEU A 161 -5.50 -8.26 -11.42
N PHE A 162 -4.92 -9.15 -10.62
CA PHE A 162 -3.55 -9.64 -10.83
C PHE A 162 -3.40 -10.41 -12.15
N TYR A 163 -4.37 -11.26 -12.48
CA TYR A 163 -4.40 -12.01 -13.73
C TYR A 163 -4.74 -11.14 -14.95
N ALA A 164 -5.54 -10.08 -14.76
CA ALA A 164 -5.79 -9.05 -15.78
C ALA A 164 -4.60 -8.09 -16.01
N GLY A 165 -3.47 -8.29 -15.32
CA GLY A 165 -2.25 -7.49 -15.49
C GLY A 165 -2.22 -6.19 -14.70
N VAL A 166 -3.16 -5.96 -13.78
CA VAL A 166 -3.12 -4.84 -12.82
C VAL A 166 -2.26 -5.26 -11.64
N ARG A 167 -1.04 -4.72 -11.55
CA ARG A 167 -0.05 -5.06 -10.52
C ARG A 167 0.58 -3.75 -10.02
N PRO A 168 0.54 -3.43 -8.71
CA PRO A 168 -0.07 -4.20 -7.63
C PRO A 168 -1.60 -4.30 -7.76
N ALA A 169 -2.16 -5.46 -7.39
CA ALA A 169 -3.55 -5.84 -7.66
C ALA A 169 -4.57 -5.22 -6.68
N VAL A 170 -4.46 -3.91 -6.43
CA VAL A 170 -5.26 -3.21 -5.44
C VAL A 170 -6.68 -2.97 -5.95
N ASN A 171 -7.67 -3.49 -5.23
CA ASN A 171 -9.07 -3.12 -5.45
C ASN A 171 -9.34 -1.77 -4.77
N VAL A 172 -9.40 -0.70 -5.56
CA VAL A 172 -9.57 0.68 -5.06
C VAL A 172 -10.92 0.90 -4.37
N GLY A 173 -11.96 0.16 -4.75
CA GLY A 173 -13.30 0.29 -4.16
C GLY A 173 -13.35 -0.30 -2.75
N LEU A 174 -12.76 -1.48 -2.55
CA LEU A 174 -12.71 -2.18 -1.27
C LEU A 174 -11.59 -1.69 -0.35
N SER A 175 -10.57 -1.04 -0.91
CA SER A 175 -9.46 -0.45 -0.14
C SER A 175 -9.82 0.92 0.41
N VAL A 176 -9.33 1.23 1.60
CA VAL A 176 -9.57 2.51 2.28
C VAL A 176 -8.42 2.85 3.21
N SER A 177 -8.21 4.15 3.42
CA SER A 177 -7.45 4.70 4.55
C SER A 177 -8.38 5.60 5.33
N ARG A 178 -8.52 5.36 6.64
CA ARG A 178 -9.33 6.18 7.57
C ARG A 178 -8.60 7.46 7.98
N VAL A 179 -7.27 7.47 7.89
CA VAL A 179 -6.44 8.69 8.07
C VAL A 179 -6.56 9.62 6.84
N GLY A 180 -6.65 9.02 5.64
CA GLY A 180 -6.87 9.76 4.40
C GLY A 180 -5.75 10.75 4.08
N SER A 181 -6.12 11.93 3.58
CA SER A 181 -5.16 12.95 3.10
C SER A 181 -4.25 13.54 4.19
N ALA A 182 -4.51 13.29 5.48
CA ALA A 182 -3.64 13.74 6.56
C ALA A 182 -2.28 13.02 6.56
N ALA A 183 -2.19 11.83 5.96
CA ALA A 183 -0.96 11.07 5.79
C ALA A 183 -0.18 11.44 4.51
N GLN A 184 -0.64 12.44 3.75
CA GLN A 184 -0.06 12.83 2.46
C GLN A 184 0.65 14.18 2.56
N THR A 185 1.68 14.37 1.73
CA THR A 185 2.21 15.71 1.47
C THR A 185 1.16 16.59 0.79
N LYS A 186 1.28 17.92 0.94
CA LYS A 186 0.31 18.85 0.36
C LYS A 186 0.23 18.70 -1.17
N ALA A 187 1.37 18.50 -1.85
CA ALA A 187 1.43 18.24 -3.28
C ALA A 187 0.71 16.95 -3.69
N MET A 188 0.92 15.83 -2.96
CA MET A 188 0.20 14.58 -3.23
C MET A 188 -1.31 14.75 -3.08
N LYS A 189 -1.75 15.45 -2.02
CA LYS A 189 -3.17 15.76 -1.80
C LYS A 189 -3.78 16.56 -2.95
N GLN A 190 -3.05 17.51 -3.53
CA GLN A 190 -3.52 18.33 -4.65
C GLN A 190 -3.72 17.52 -5.93
N VAL A 191 -2.90 16.49 -6.19
CA VAL A 191 -2.98 15.70 -7.43
C VAL A 191 -3.83 14.44 -7.33
N ALA A 192 -3.96 13.86 -6.12
CA ALA A 192 -4.64 12.58 -5.90
C ALA A 192 -5.93 12.69 -5.07
N GLY A 193 -6.37 13.90 -4.70
CA GLY A 193 -7.49 14.12 -3.78
C GLY A 193 -8.81 13.48 -4.21
N THR A 194 -9.12 13.48 -5.51
CA THR A 194 -10.33 12.85 -6.07
C THR A 194 -10.09 11.47 -6.66
N LEU A 195 -8.83 11.05 -6.79
CA LEU A 195 -8.43 9.87 -7.56
C LEU A 195 -9.18 8.59 -7.17
N ARG A 196 -9.38 8.36 -5.86
CA ARG A 196 -10.14 7.20 -5.37
C ARG A 196 -11.59 7.23 -5.82
N LEU A 197 -12.24 8.39 -5.75
CA LEU A 197 -13.63 8.57 -6.16
C LEU A 197 -13.75 8.41 -7.69
N ASP A 198 -12.82 9.00 -8.43
CA ASP A 198 -12.78 8.94 -9.89
C ASP A 198 -12.60 7.49 -10.37
N LEU A 199 -11.71 6.72 -9.73
CA LEU A 199 -11.51 5.30 -10.06
C LEU A 199 -12.67 4.40 -9.62
N ALA A 200 -13.36 4.73 -8.52
CA ALA A 200 -14.55 4.01 -8.09
C ALA A 200 -15.70 4.21 -9.09
N GLN A 201 -15.96 5.46 -9.48
CA GLN A 201 -16.94 5.80 -10.52
C GLN A 201 -16.57 5.19 -11.87
N PHE A 202 -15.29 5.23 -12.24
CA PHE A 202 -14.80 4.58 -13.44
C PHE A 202 -15.16 3.09 -13.48
N ARG A 203 -14.95 2.35 -12.39
CA ARG A 203 -15.28 0.92 -12.34
C ARG A 203 -16.78 0.66 -12.51
N GLU A 204 -17.61 1.48 -11.87
CA GLU A 204 -19.07 1.39 -11.99
C GLU A 204 -19.52 1.67 -13.43
N LEU A 205 -19.02 2.76 -14.04
CA LEU A 205 -19.31 3.13 -15.42
C LEU A 205 -18.77 2.12 -16.42
N ALA A 206 -17.57 1.57 -16.20
CA ALA A 206 -16.97 0.57 -17.07
C ALA A 206 -17.76 -0.74 -17.06
N ALA A 207 -18.34 -1.13 -15.92
CA ALA A 207 -19.23 -2.28 -15.83
C ALA A 207 -20.56 -2.00 -16.56
N PHE A 208 -21.14 -0.81 -16.38
CA PHE A 208 -22.38 -0.42 -17.07
C PHE A 208 -22.20 -0.33 -18.60
N ALA A 209 -21.06 0.20 -19.05
CA ALA A 209 -20.68 0.32 -20.45
C ALA A 209 -20.61 -1.02 -21.20
N GLN A 210 -20.42 -2.14 -20.49
CA GLN A 210 -20.47 -3.48 -21.13
C GLN A 210 -21.88 -3.86 -21.60
N PHE A 211 -22.93 -3.20 -21.06
CA PHE A 211 -24.33 -3.52 -21.34
C PHE A 211 -25.06 -2.43 -22.14
N GLY A 212 -24.48 -1.23 -22.29
CA GLY A 212 -25.09 -0.09 -22.98
C GLY A 212 -24.50 0.17 -24.36
N SER A 213 -25.34 0.42 -25.38
CA SER A 213 -24.90 0.70 -26.75
C SER A 213 -24.63 2.17 -27.05
N ASP A 214 -25.20 3.10 -26.28
CA ASP A 214 -25.02 4.55 -26.46
C ASP A 214 -24.59 5.19 -25.14
N LEU A 215 -23.31 5.53 -25.05
CA LEU A 215 -22.75 6.32 -23.96
C LEU A 215 -22.56 7.76 -24.44
N ASP A 216 -22.98 8.72 -23.62
CA ASP A 216 -22.73 10.12 -23.93
C ASP A 216 -21.22 10.43 -23.89
N LYS A 217 -20.80 11.52 -24.54
CA LYS A 217 -19.38 11.90 -24.66
C LYS A 217 -18.69 12.11 -23.31
N SER A 218 -19.42 12.57 -22.29
CA SER A 218 -18.82 12.84 -20.97
C SER A 218 -18.52 11.53 -20.24
N THR A 219 -19.44 10.57 -20.30
CA THR A 219 -19.23 9.21 -19.77
C THR A 219 -18.08 8.50 -20.49
N MET A 220 -18.00 8.61 -21.83
CA MET A 220 -16.89 8.05 -22.60
C MET A 220 -15.54 8.66 -22.21
N ALA A 221 -15.47 9.98 -22.05
CA ALA A 221 -14.24 10.66 -21.61
C ALA A 221 -13.81 10.22 -20.20
N GLN A 222 -14.77 10.02 -19.29
CA GLN A 222 -14.49 9.53 -17.94
C GLN A 222 -13.96 8.09 -17.94
N ILE A 223 -14.54 7.21 -18.78
CA ILE A 223 -14.06 5.83 -18.97
C ILE A 223 -12.64 5.82 -19.52
N GLU A 224 -12.38 6.62 -20.55
CA GLU A 224 -11.07 6.71 -21.19
C GLU A 224 -9.99 7.26 -20.25
N ARG A 225 -10.32 8.27 -19.43
CA ARG A 225 -9.40 8.76 -18.40
C ARG A 225 -9.15 7.71 -17.32
N GLY A 226 -10.20 7.03 -16.87
CA GLY A 226 -10.08 5.95 -15.88
C GLY A 226 -9.19 4.80 -16.34
N ARG A 227 -9.29 4.39 -17.62
CA ARG A 227 -8.38 3.39 -18.22
C ARG A 227 -6.91 3.81 -18.15
N ARG A 228 -6.62 5.07 -18.48
CA ARG A 228 -5.26 5.63 -18.42
C ARG A 228 -4.74 5.71 -16.98
N MET A 229 -5.58 6.12 -16.04
CA MET A 229 -5.22 6.14 -14.62
C MET A 229 -4.93 4.74 -14.09
N VAL A 230 -5.69 3.72 -14.50
CA VAL A 230 -5.39 2.33 -14.12
C VAL A 230 -4.03 1.88 -14.66
N GLU A 231 -3.67 2.26 -15.89
CA GLU A 231 -2.37 1.90 -16.47
C GLU A 231 -1.20 2.56 -15.75
N ILE A 232 -1.32 3.86 -15.43
CA ILE A 232 -0.31 4.63 -14.69
C ILE A 232 -0.08 4.10 -13.28
N LEU A 233 -1.10 3.51 -12.66
CA LEU A 233 -0.99 2.94 -11.32
C LEU A 233 -0.38 1.53 -11.31
N LYS A 234 -0.05 0.97 -12.48
CA LYS A 234 0.70 -0.29 -12.56
C LYS A 234 2.17 -0.02 -12.27
N GLN A 235 2.77 -0.88 -11.47
CA GLN A 235 4.15 -0.75 -11.04
C GLN A 235 4.82 -2.12 -10.92
N ASP A 236 6.03 -2.22 -11.45
CA ASP A 236 6.82 -3.45 -11.39
C ASP A 236 7.37 -3.69 -9.97
N GLN A 237 7.57 -4.95 -9.63
CA GLN A 237 8.08 -5.35 -8.31
C GLN A 237 9.52 -4.85 -8.12
N TYR A 238 9.83 -4.38 -6.91
CA TYR A 238 11.15 -3.86 -6.52
C TYR A 238 11.59 -2.56 -7.22
N VAL A 239 10.68 -1.86 -7.88
CA VAL A 239 10.93 -0.56 -8.50
C VAL A 239 10.12 0.54 -7.79
N PRO A 240 10.40 0.85 -6.50
CA PRO A 240 9.68 1.90 -5.78
C PRO A 240 9.94 3.28 -6.39
N LEU A 241 8.88 4.07 -6.60
CA LEU A 241 8.99 5.43 -7.11
C LEU A 241 9.13 6.44 -5.96
N PRO A 242 10.08 7.40 -6.02
CA PRO A 242 10.10 8.56 -5.13
C PRO A 242 8.80 9.35 -5.18
N VAL A 243 8.43 10.00 -4.07
CA VAL A 243 7.14 10.71 -3.95
C VAL A 243 7.02 11.84 -4.99
N GLU A 244 8.11 12.56 -5.27
CA GLU A 244 8.13 13.60 -6.29
C GLU A 244 7.86 13.05 -7.71
N ASP A 245 8.37 11.84 -8.02
CA ASP A 245 8.14 11.19 -9.32
C ASP A 245 6.67 10.76 -9.43
N GLN A 246 6.10 10.19 -8.36
CA GLN A 246 4.68 9.84 -8.30
C GLN A 246 3.78 11.06 -8.53
N ILE A 247 4.09 12.19 -7.87
CA ILE A 247 3.29 13.42 -7.99
C ILE A 247 3.29 13.94 -9.43
N MET A 248 4.44 13.95 -10.11
CA MET A 248 4.54 14.43 -11.50
C MET A 248 3.71 13.57 -12.45
N VAL A 249 3.76 12.25 -12.30
CA VAL A 249 3.01 11.31 -13.15
C VAL A 249 1.51 11.43 -12.88
N LEU A 250 1.10 11.48 -11.60
CA LEU A 250 -0.30 11.66 -11.22
C LEU A 250 -0.85 13.01 -11.65
N PHE A 251 -0.05 14.08 -11.62
CA PHE A 251 -0.41 15.40 -12.14
C PHE A 251 -0.75 15.33 -13.63
N ALA A 252 0.09 14.65 -14.43
CA ALA A 252 -0.14 14.48 -15.86
C ALA A 252 -1.47 13.75 -16.14
N GLY A 253 -1.76 12.68 -15.39
CA GLY A 253 -3.01 11.92 -15.52
C GLY A 253 -4.25 12.67 -15.06
N SER A 254 -4.22 13.27 -13.87
CA SER A 254 -5.41 13.92 -13.27
C SER A 254 -5.85 15.18 -14.02
N HIS A 255 -4.92 15.90 -14.65
CA HIS A 255 -5.20 17.11 -15.42
C HIS A 255 -5.48 16.84 -16.91
N GLY A 256 -5.61 15.58 -17.31
CA GLY A 256 -5.98 15.19 -18.68
C GLY A 256 -4.85 15.36 -19.70
N HIS A 257 -3.61 15.54 -19.27
CA HIS A 257 -2.46 15.66 -20.20
C HIS A 257 -2.11 14.35 -20.92
N LEU A 258 -2.73 13.25 -20.50
CA LEU A 258 -2.54 11.91 -21.06
C LEU A 258 -3.73 11.43 -21.90
N ASP A 259 -4.79 12.24 -22.02
CA ASP A 259 -6.03 11.84 -22.71
C ASP A 259 -5.80 11.52 -24.21
N ASP A 260 -4.79 12.12 -24.84
CA ASP A 260 -4.35 11.90 -26.22
C ASP A 260 -3.26 10.82 -26.38
N VAL A 261 -2.74 10.27 -25.28
CA VAL A 261 -1.75 9.17 -25.30
C VAL A 261 -2.49 7.83 -25.37
N PRO A 262 -2.13 6.92 -26.30
CA PRO A 262 -2.66 5.55 -26.32
C PRO A 262 -2.34 4.80 -25.03
N VAL A 263 -3.27 3.96 -24.56
CA VAL A 263 -3.13 3.26 -23.27
C VAL A 263 -1.89 2.36 -23.25
N GLU A 264 -1.60 1.70 -24.38
CA GLU A 264 -0.45 0.80 -24.55
C GLU A 264 0.90 1.53 -24.43
N ALA A 265 0.91 2.83 -24.73
CA ALA A 265 2.12 3.66 -24.68
C ALA A 265 2.36 4.29 -23.30
N LEU A 266 1.42 4.18 -22.34
CA LEU A 266 1.53 4.88 -21.05
C LEU A 266 2.69 4.39 -20.18
N LYS A 267 2.97 3.09 -20.16
CA LYS A 267 4.12 2.57 -19.41
C LYS A 267 5.44 3.13 -19.94
N LYS A 268 5.54 3.30 -21.26
CA LYS A 268 6.69 3.94 -21.93
C LYS A 268 6.73 5.43 -21.64
N PHE A 269 5.59 6.11 -21.75
CA PHE A 269 5.43 7.53 -21.42
C PHE A 269 5.92 7.82 -20.01
N GLU A 270 5.49 7.05 -19.01
CA GLU A 270 5.88 7.24 -17.61
C GLU A 270 7.39 7.16 -17.42
N ALA A 271 8.02 6.09 -17.93
CA ALA A 271 9.45 5.87 -17.76
C ALA A 271 10.28 6.96 -18.44
N GLU A 272 9.94 7.32 -19.68
CA GLU A 272 10.63 8.37 -20.44
C GLU A 272 10.37 9.77 -19.87
N PHE A 273 9.16 10.05 -19.40
CA PHE A 273 8.82 11.33 -18.77
C PHE A 273 9.57 11.53 -17.46
N ILE A 274 9.66 10.50 -16.61
CA ILE A 274 10.47 10.55 -15.39
C ILE A 274 11.95 10.77 -15.74
N GLY A 275 12.47 10.10 -16.77
CA GLY A 275 13.83 10.33 -17.27
C GLY A 275 14.05 11.77 -17.73
N PHE A 276 13.15 12.30 -18.56
CA PHE A 276 13.19 13.69 -19.02
C PHE A 276 13.17 14.69 -17.86
N MET A 277 12.32 14.47 -16.85
CA MET A 277 12.25 15.33 -15.68
C MET A 277 13.52 15.28 -14.83
N LYS A 278 14.21 14.14 -14.79
CA LYS A 278 15.50 14.00 -14.10
C LYS A 278 16.65 14.66 -14.86
N ASP A 279 16.68 14.52 -16.18
CA ASP A 279 17.83 14.97 -16.98
C ASP A 279 17.73 16.42 -17.44
N LYS A 280 16.53 16.87 -17.83
CA LYS A 280 16.32 18.19 -18.46
C LYS A 280 15.55 19.20 -17.62
N LYS A 281 14.75 18.75 -16.66
CA LYS A 281 13.92 19.60 -15.77
C LYS A 281 14.17 19.30 -14.29
N ALA A 282 15.44 19.05 -13.95
CA ALA A 282 15.87 18.72 -12.60
C ALA A 282 15.54 19.83 -11.57
N ASP A 283 15.52 21.08 -12.03
CA ASP A 283 15.14 22.26 -11.26
C ASP A 283 13.68 22.17 -10.81
N VAL A 284 12.75 21.86 -11.72
CA VAL A 284 11.31 21.68 -11.42
C VAL A 284 11.10 20.53 -10.45
N ARG A 285 11.82 19.41 -10.65
CA ARG A 285 11.77 18.25 -9.77
C ARG A 285 12.26 18.56 -8.37
N THR A 286 13.35 19.33 -8.25
CA THR A 286 13.92 19.74 -6.95
C THR A 286 13.00 20.73 -6.26
N GLU A 287 12.46 21.70 -6.98
CA GLU A 287 11.49 22.66 -6.45
C GLU A 287 10.24 21.96 -5.89
N LEU A 288 9.72 20.95 -6.59
CA LEU A 288 8.58 20.14 -6.11
C LEU A 288 8.91 19.40 -4.81
N LYS A 289 10.10 18.80 -4.73
CA LYS A 289 10.57 18.05 -3.56
C LYS A 289 10.71 18.96 -2.33
N ASP A 290 11.26 20.16 -2.51
CA ASP A 290 11.53 21.08 -1.40
C ASP A 290 10.25 21.77 -0.92
N LYS A 291 9.41 22.26 -1.85
CA LYS A 291 8.17 22.97 -1.50
C LYS A 291 7.11 22.04 -0.93
N ASN A 292 7.08 20.76 -1.32
CA ASN A 292 6.03 19.79 -0.97
C ASN A 292 4.61 20.27 -1.27
N ALA A 293 4.45 21.25 -2.17
CA ALA A 293 3.19 21.86 -2.58
C ALA A 293 3.29 22.32 -4.04
N ILE A 294 2.17 22.27 -4.75
CA ILE A 294 2.05 22.77 -6.12
C ILE A 294 1.35 24.11 -6.06
N ASP A 295 2.11 25.19 -6.24
CA ASP A 295 1.57 26.54 -6.46
C ASP A 295 1.33 26.79 -7.97
N GLU A 296 0.72 27.93 -8.33
CA GLU A 296 0.42 28.24 -9.73
C GLU A 296 1.69 28.31 -10.59
N SER A 297 2.80 28.82 -10.05
CA SER A 297 4.07 28.89 -10.78
C SER A 297 4.61 27.49 -11.10
N LEU A 298 4.60 26.57 -10.13
CA LEU A 298 5.06 25.20 -10.33
C LEU A 298 4.11 24.43 -11.25
N LYS A 299 2.81 24.69 -11.18
CA LYS A 299 1.80 24.12 -12.08
C LYS A 299 2.07 24.51 -13.54
N GLU A 300 2.37 25.78 -13.80
CA GLU A 300 2.75 26.25 -15.13
C GLU A 300 4.03 25.57 -15.63
N LYS A 301 5.06 25.47 -14.77
CA LYS A 301 6.31 24.78 -15.11
C LYS A 301 6.10 23.30 -15.42
N LEU A 302 5.31 22.59 -14.62
CA LEU A 302 4.97 21.18 -14.85
C LEU A 302 4.20 21.00 -16.16
N THR A 303 3.22 21.86 -16.41
CA THR A 303 2.43 21.83 -17.65
C THR A 303 3.32 22.08 -18.88
N ALA A 304 4.22 23.07 -18.80
CA ALA A 304 5.17 23.38 -19.85
C ALA A 304 6.16 22.22 -20.08
N ALA A 305 6.65 21.59 -19.02
CA ALA A 305 7.54 20.43 -19.10
C ALA A 305 6.86 19.22 -19.76
N ILE A 306 5.59 18.94 -19.42
CA ILE A 306 4.80 17.88 -20.05
C ILE A 306 4.59 18.18 -21.54
N ALA A 307 4.23 19.42 -21.88
CA ALA A 307 4.03 19.83 -23.27
C ALA A 307 5.32 19.74 -24.10
N GLU A 308 6.47 20.11 -23.51
CA GLU A 308 7.78 19.96 -24.14
C GLU A 308 8.15 18.50 -24.37
N PHE A 309 7.97 17.64 -23.35
CA PHE A 309 8.21 16.20 -23.47
C PHE A 309 7.36 15.57 -24.57
N LYS A 310 6.06 15.89 -24.59
CA LYS A 310 5.11 15.33 -25.57
C LYS A 310 5.45 15.67 -27.03
N LYS A 311 6.13 16.79 -27.31
CA LYS A 311 6.57 17.12 -28.68
C LYS A 311 7.61 16.13 -29.21
N GLY A 312 8.40 15.51 -28.32
CA GLY A 312 9.42 14.52 -28.67
C GLY A 312 8.98 13.07 -28.44
N PHE A 313 7.85 12.85 -27.75
CA PHE A 313 7.35 11.53 -27.44
C PHE A 313 6.67 10.89 -28.66
N ILE A 314 7.07 9.67 -28.98
CA ILE A 314 6.45 8.84 -30.02
C ILE A 314 5.83 7.64 -29.31
N ALA A 315 4.49 7.59 -29.35
CA ALA A 315 3.69 6.52 -28.79
C ALA A 315 4.03 5.16 -29.42
#